data_AF-A0A5S4FTN5-F1
#
_entry.id   AF-A0A5S4FTN5-F1
#
_cell.length_a   1.000
_cell.length_b   1.000
_cell.length_c   1.000
_cell.angle_alpha   90.00
_cell.angle_beta   90.00
_cell.angle_gamma   90.00
#
_symmetry.space_group_name_H-M   'P 1'
#
loop_
_entity.id
_entity.type
_entity.pdbx_description
1 polymer ?
#
loop_
_entity_poly.entity_id
_entity_poly.type
_entity_poly.pdbx_seq_one_letter_code
_entity_poly.pdbx_strand_id
1 'polypeptide(L)'
;MRGLTRRSRFAPVIAMLALSGCGVVAGRTPPRSPVVSPPGDPAATPAVNAAATAAAPARPVAPVLMFVGDSFTVGSGPVPVWRTYASETARLLGWQPVIAGAGGTGYLN
;
A
#
# COMPACT_ATOMS: atom_id res chain seq x y z
N MET A 1 -19.05 -18.26 55.72
CA MET A 1 -19.88 -18.28 54.50
C MET A 1 -19.11 -17.48 53.44
N ARG A 2 -18.28 -18.13 52.61
CA ARG A 2 -18.56 -18.44 51.18
C ARG A 2 -19.33 -17.28 50.53
N GLY A 3 -18.82 -16.45 49.61
CA GLY A 3 -17.73 -16.54 48.65
C GLY A 3 -18.29 -16.02 47.32
N LEU A 4 -17.63 -15.09 46.62
CA LEU A 4 -17.79 -14.86 45.18
C LEU A 4 -16.68 -13.93 44.68
N THR A 5 -15.54 -14.56 44.45
CA THR A 5 -14.47 -14.13 43.54
C THR A 5 -15.00 -14.05 42.11
N ARG A 6 -14.83 -12.91 41.43
CA ARG A 6 -14.82 -12.87 39.95
C ARG A 6 -13.59 -12.14 39.45
N ARG A 7 -12.47 -12.87 39.47
CA ARG A 7 -11.28 -12.60 38.66
C ARG A 7 -11.64 -12.88 37.20
N SER A 8 -11.81 -11.87 36.37
CA SER A 8 -11.83 -12.04 34.91
C SER A 8 -10.39 -12.15 34.42
N ARG A 9 -9.95 -13.40 34.25
CA ARG A 9 -8.67 -13.78 33.67
C ARG A 9 -8.71 -13.60 32.15
N PHE A 10 -7.66 -12.96 31.65
CA PHE A 10 -7.02 -13.17 30.35
C PHE A 10 -7.42 -14.47 29.64
N ALA A 11 -7.88 -14.33 28.40
CA ALA A 11 -7.89 -15.42 27.43
C ALA A 11 -7.23 -14.90 26.13
N PRO A 12 -5.99 -15.32 25.83
CA PRO A 12 -5.38 -15.20 24.51
C PRO A 12 -5.61 -16.50 23.72
N VAL A 13 -6.31 -16.42 22.59
CA VAL A 13 -6.34 -17.47 21.57
C VAL A 13 -6.35 -16.75 20.22
N ILE A 14 -5.16 -16.47 19.67
CA ILE A 14 -4.59 -17.19 18.52
C ILE A 14 -5.62 -17.39 17.41
N ALA A 15 -5.58 -16.50 16.42
CA ALA A 15 -5.97 -16.80 15.05
C ALA A 15 -4.84 -16.31 14.13
N MET A 16 -3.74 -17.07 14.16
CA MET A 16 -2.79 -17.16 13.06
C MET A 16 -3.52 -17.86 11.90
N LEU A 17 -3.80 -17.14 10.82
CA LEU A 17 -4.04 -17.77 9.52
C LEU A 17 -3.24 -17.01 8.47
N ALA A 18 -2.04 -17.53 8.23
CA ALA A 18 -1.27 -17.28 7.04
C ALA A 18 -2.02 -17.86 5.83
N LEU A 19 -2.16 -17.08 4.76
CA LEU A 19 -2.15 -17.52 3.37
C LEU A 19 -1.66 -16.30 2.57
N SER A 20 -0.41 -16.29 2.14
CA SER A 20 0.05 -16.95 0.92
C SER A 20 -0.31 -16.16 -0.33
N GLY A 21 0.73 -15.67 -1.02
CA GLY A 21 0.76 -15.76 -2.48
C GLY A 21 0.96 -14.46 -3.24
N CYS A 22 2.12 -14.40 -3.92
CA CYS A 22 2.37 -13.85 -5.26
C CYS A 22 1.86 -12.43 -5.61
N GLY A 23 2.68 -11.49 -6.09
CA GLY A 23 3.98 -11.67 -6.69
C GLY A 23 4.72 -10.36 -6.89
N VAL A 24 6.02 -10.42 -6.63
CA VAL A 24 7.00 -9.47 -7.16
C VAL A 24 7.22 -9.86 -8.61
N VAL A 25 6.71 -9.08 -9.56
CA VAL A 25 7.24 -9.08 -10.93
C VAL A 25 8.08 -7.84 -11.10
N ALA A 26 9.35 -7.98 -10.74
CA ALA A 26 10.42 -7.09 -11.15
C ALA A 26 10.68 -7.31 -12.65
N GLY A 27 9.95 -6.60 -13.51
CA GLY A 27 10.20 -6.57 -14.95
C GLY A 27 11.15 -5.44 -15.33
N ARG A 28 12.46 -5.63 -15.16
CA ARG A 28 13.48 -4.83 -15.86
C ARG A 28 14.19 -5.72 -16.88
N THR A 29 13.98 -5.45 -18.16
CA THR A 29 15.08 -5.33 -19.14
C THR A 29 14.58 -4.68 -20.45
N PRO A 30 15.28 -3.66 -20.97
CA PRO A 30 15.05 -3.08 -22.30
C PRO A 30 15.46 -4.04 -23.44
N PRO A 31 15.00 -3.78 -24.68
CA PRO A 31 15.00 -4.74 -25.78
C PRO A 31 16.39 -5.12 -26.32
N ARG A 32 16.49 -6.37 -26.79
CA ARG A 32 17.58 -6.92 -27.61
C ARG A 32 17.84 -6.05 -28.84
N SER A 33 19.13 -5.82 -29.14
CA SER A 33 19.66 -5.24 -30.38
C SER A 33 19.12 -5.93 -31.65
N PRO A 34 19.09 -5.22 -32.79
CA PRO A 34 18.39 -5.69 -33.99
C PRO A 34 19.14 -6.85 -34.66
N VAL A 35 18.40 -7.91 -34.99
CA VAL A 35 18.80 -8.90 -35.99
C VAL A 35 18.73 -8.22 -37.35
N VAL A 36 19.88 -8.11 -38.02
CA VAL A 36 19.94 -7.76 -39.45
C VAL A 36 19.51 -9.00 -40.24
N SER A 37 18.45 -8.85 -41.04
CA SER A 37 18.03 -9.79 -42.08
C SER A 37 18.04 -9.09 -43.46
N PRO A 38 18.26 -9.82 -44.56
CA PRO A 38 18.75 -9.31 -45.86
C PRO A 38 17.68 -8.56 -46.71
N PRO A 39 18.06 -7.88 -47.81
CA PRO A 39 17.15 -7.07 -48.59
C PRO A 39 16.26 -7.94 -49.51
N GLY A 40 14.94 -7.76 -49.41
CA GLY A 40 13.95 -8.38 -50.28
C GLY A 40 12.75 -7.46 -50.50
N ASP A 41 12.67 -6.94 -51.74
CA ASP A 41 11.57 -6.40 -52.55
C ASP A 41 10.46 -5.47 -51.97
N PRO A 42 10.03 -4.43 -52.73
CA PRO A 42 9.06 -3.43 -52.29
C PRO A 42 7.62 -3.91 -52.49
N ALA A 43 7.04 -4.56 -51.48
CA ALA A 43 5.62 -4.90 -51.45
C ALA A 43 4.90 -4.14 -50.33
N ALA A 44 4.05 -3.20 -50.75
CA ALA A 44 2.91 -2.61 -50.04
C ALA A 44 3.13 -2.23 -48.57
N THR A 45 3.46 -0.96 -48.33
CA THR A 45 3.36 -0.33 -47.01
C THR A 45 1.88 -0.28 -46.57
N PRO A 46 1.45 -0.97 -45.50
CA PRO A 46 0.20 -0.61 -44.86
C PRO A 46 0.45 0.71 -44.14
N ALA A 47 -0.23 1.77 -44.55
CA ALA A 47 -0.25 3.03 -43.82
C ALA A 47 -0.95 2.78 -42.47
N VAL A 48 -0.16 2.42 -41.46
CA VAL A 48 -0.60 2.37 -40.08
C VAL A 48 -0.82 3.83 -39.69
N ASN A 49 -2.08 4.26 -39.65
CA ASN A 49 -2.46 5.53 -39.03
C ASN A 49 -1.99 5.48 -37.58
N ALA A 50 -0.81 6.01 -37.31
CA ALA A 50 -0.30 6.27 -35.99
C ALA A 50 -1.08 7.46 -35.41
N ALA A 51 -2.34 7.21 -35.05
CA ALA A 51 -3.06 8.09 -34.16
C ALA A 51 -2.30 8.06 -32.83
N ALA A 52 -1.43 9.04 -32.62
CA ALA A 52 -0.77 9.27 -31.36
C ALA A 52 -1.85 9.42 -30.29
N THR A 53 -2.09 8.36 -29.53
CA THR A 53 -2.91 8.43 -28.33
C THR A 53 -2.16 9.37 -27.40
N ALA A 54 -2.67 10.60 -27.27
CA ALA A 54 -2.12 11.59 -26.37
C ALA A 54 -2.04 10.96 -24.97
N ALA A 55 -0.83 10.88 -24.42
CA ALA A 55 -0.63 10.35 -23.07
C ALA A 55 -1.48 11.17 -22.09
N ALA A 56 -2.28 10.48 -21.28
CA ALA A 56 -3.07 11.13 -20.24
C ALA A 56 -2.14 11.94 -19.33
N PRO A 57 -2.55 13.15 -18.91
CA PRO A 57 -1.73 13.98 -18.04
C PRO A 57 -1.39 13.23 -16.75
N ALA A 58 -0.13 13.31 -16.33
CA ALA A 58 0.34 12.70 -15.09
C ALA A 58 -0.44 13.27 -13.90
N ARG A 59 -0.98 12.39 -13.05
CA ARG A 59 -1.70 12.81 -11.84
C ARG A 59 -0.70 13.45 -10.86
N PRO A 60 -1.04 14.58 -10.22
CA PRO A 60 -0.25 15.12 -9.12
C PRO A 60 0.01 14.05 -8.05
N VAL A 61 1.27 13.90 -7.63
CA VAL A 61 1.64 12.97 -6.56
C VAL A 61 1.35 13.65 -5.22
N ALA A 62 0.54 12.99 -4.39
CA ALA A 62 0.27 13.46 -3.04
C ALA A 62 1.55 13.41 -2.18
N PRO A 63 1.87 14.46 -1.41
CA PRO A 63 2.93 14.39 -0.42
C PRO A 63 2.71 13.25 0.58
N VAL A 64 3.79 12.72 1.15
CA VAL A 64 3.74 11.67 2.16
C VAL A 64 3.78 12.28 3.56
N LEU A 65 2.87 11.83 4.44
CA LEU A 65 2.81 12.20 5.84
C LEU A 65 3.16 11.00 6.72
N MET A 66 4.22 11.11 7.53
CA MET A 66 4.62 10.07 8.47
C MET A 66 4.07 10.36 9.86
N PHE A 67 3.32 9.42 10.42
CA PHE A 67 2.91 9.41 11.82
C PHE A 67 3.70 8.35 12.57
N VAL A 68 4.32 8.73 13.69
CA VAL A 68 4.97 7.80 14.62
C VAL A 68 4.29 7.94 15.98
N GLY A 69 3.86 6.83 16.58
CA GLY A 69 3.26 6.92 17.91
C GLY A 69 2.75 5.61 18.47
N ASP A 70 1.74 5.73 19.32
CA ASP A 70 1.23 4.63 20.14
C ASP A 70 -0.18 4.19 19.72
N SER A 71 -0.85 3.50 20.62
CA SER A 71 -2.29 3.22 20.65
C SER A 71 -3.18 4.28 20.00
N PHE A 72 -3.02 5.56 20.36
CA PHE A 72 -3.85 6.65 19.84
C PHE A 72 -3.58 6.91 18.36
N THR A 73 -2.34 6.74 17.92
CA THR A 73 -1.90 6.94 16.53
C THR A 73 -2.42 5.83 15.63
N VAL A 74 -2.34 4.58 16.07
CA VAL A 74 -2.83 3.42 15.29
C VAL A 74 -4.33 3.18 15.42
N GLY A 75 -5.00 3.83 16.38
CA GLY A 75 -6.43 3.68 16.61
C GLY A 75 -6.82 2.48 17.46
N SER A 76 -6.02 2.10 18.46
CA SER A 76 -6.44 1.06 19.40
C SER A 76 -7.60 1.57 20.26
N GLY A 77 -8.76 0.90 20.19
CA GLY A 77 -9.96 1.30 20.91
C GLY A 77 -11.22 1.14 20.05
N PRO A 78 -12.31 1.87 20.35
CA PRO A 78 -13.56 1.77 19.59
C PRO A 78 -13.52 2.49 18.24
N VAL A 79 -12.38 3.08 17.87
CA VAL A 79 -12.24 3.89 16.65
C VAL A 79 -11.75 3.00 15.51
N PRO A 80 -12.50 2.90 14.40
CA PRO A 80 -12.01 2.20 13.21
C PRO A 80 -10.73 2.84 12.68
N VAL A 81 -9.81 2.03 12.14
CA VAL A 81 -8.49 2.49 11.66
C VAL A 81 -8.55 3.62 10.62
N TRP A 82 -9.60 3.67 9.80
CA TRP A 82 -9.83 4.72 8.81
C TRP A 82 -10.42 6.02 9.38
N ARG A 83 -10.75 6.06 10.68
CA ARG A 83 -11.26 7.24 11.41
C ARG A 83 -10.33 7.70 12.53
N THR A 84 -9.10 7.21 12.57
CA THR A 84 -8.09 7.73 13.49
C THR A 84 -7.76 9.17 13.14
N TYR A 85 -7.24 9.93 14.12
CA TYR A 85 -6.81 11.31 13.85
C TYR A 85 -5.76 11.34 12.72
N ALA A 86 -4.85 10.36 12.67
CA ALA A 86 -3.82 10.26 11.64
C ALA A 86 -4.43 10.11 10.24
N SER A 87 -5.40 9.20 10.09
CA SER A 87 -6.14 9.00 8.84
C SER A 87 -6.94 10.24 8.45
N GLU A 88 -7.59 10.89 9.42
CA GLU A 88 -8.41 12.06 9.18
C GLU A 88 -7.58 13.29 8.78
N THR A 89 -6.44 13.53 9.46
CA THR A 89 -5.50 14.60 9.10
C THR A 89 -4.97 14.41 7.68
N ALA A 90 -4.58 13.18 7.30
CA ALA A 90 -4.10 12.91 5.95
C ALA A 90 -5.18 13.17 4.88
N ARG A 91 -6.44 12.82 5.19
CA ARG A 91 -7.59 13.10 4.33
C ARG A 91 -7.84 14.59 4.15
N LEU A 92 -7.76 15.37 5.23
CA LEU A 92 -7.93 16.83 5.19
C LEU A 92 -6.83 17.51 4.37
N LEU A 93 -5.60 16.99 4.42
CA LEU A 93 -4.47 17.52 3.67
C LEU A 93 -4.40 17.01 2.22
N GLY A 94 -5.14 15.96 1.89
CA GLY A 94 -5.00 15.25 0.60
C GLY A 94 -3.63 14.57 0.46
N TRP A 95 -3.01 14.18 1.57
CA TRP A 95 -1.68 13.57 1.63
C TRP A 95 -1.77 12.06 1.85
N GLN A 96 -0.76 11.33 1.41
CA GLN A 96 -0.68 9.89 1.63
C GLN A 96 -0.13 9.62 3.05
N PRO A 97 -0.91 9.01 3.96
CA PRO A 97 -0.39 8.65 5.28
C PRO A 97 0.51 7.41 5.22
N VAL A 98 1.54 7.41 6.07
CA VAL A 98 2.26 6.24 6.58
C VAL A 98 2.14 6.29 8.10
N ILE A 99 1.51 5.27 8.69
CA ILE A 99 1.22 5.22 10.13
C ILE A 99 2.08 4.11 10.73
N ALA A 100 3.09 4.50 11.50
CA ALA A 100 3.96 3.59 12.24
C ALA A 100 3.72 3.76 13.74
N GLY A 101 3.04 2.80 14.34
CA GLY A 101 2.88 2.81 15.79
C GLY A 101 2.49 1.45 16.30
N ALA A 102 2.43 1.33 17.61
CA ALA A 102 2.02 0.11 18.28
C ALA A 102 1.18 0.44 19.52
N GLY A 103 0.16 -0.39 19.78
CA GLY A 103 -0.64 -0.25 20.98
C GLY A 103 0.18 -0.55 22.23
N GLY A 104 0.01 0.26 23.29
CA GLY A 104 0.75 0.07 24.54
C GLY A 104 2.25 0.34 24.41
N THR A 105 2.68 1.14 23.43
CA THR A 105 4.04 1.69 23.34
C THR A 105 4.07 3.18 23.70
N GLY A 106 5.27 3.72 23.81
CA GLY A 106 5.60 5.09 24.18
C GLY A 106 7.11 5.29 23.95
N TYR A 107 7.60 6.52 23.97
CA TYR A 107 8.98 6.82 23.57
C TYR A 107 10.05 6.03 24.36
N LEU A 108 9.79 5.80 25.64
CA LEU A 108 10.67 5.04 26.53
C LEU A 108 10.08 3.70 26.95
N ASN A 109 8.89 3.35 26.41
CA ASN A 109 7.98 2.40 27.06
C ASN A 109 8.66 1.17 27.63
#